data_AF-A0A2I1EEK8-F1
#
_entry.id   AF-A0A2I1EEK8-F1
#
_cell.length_a   1.000
_cell.length_b   1.000
_cell.length_c   1.000
_cell.angle_alpha   90.00
_cell.angle_beta   90.00
_cell.angle_gamma   90.00
#
_symmetry.space_group_name_H-M   'P 1'
#
loop_
_entity.id
_entity.type
_entity.pdbx_description
1 polymer ?
#
loop_
_entity_poly.entity_id
_entity_poly.type
_entity_poly.pdbx_seq_one_letter_code
_entity_poly.pdbx_strand_id
1 'polypeptide(L)'
;MYNQNNPPNYPYYSQQQHSTSPPPLQHPIPTHPPIQMRDPPSSPSPPTQQRMTHQQQHIPHQHPHQHPHQQHIQQVSTDYNMWNDATTQMGMQFGRSAMMAGSEYVEKNINRYVNYPALKYYFKVNNSYVAHKIRLLLFPWRHRPWSRLVKRSEQNGQMEGYKPPRDDINSPDLYIPVMALVTYVLLTGIVAGTEHKFHPRDLGVNATTAFFLMILELAFIKGGCYLLNITSETSILDVLAYSGYKFIGVIITLLVSLIAPFWIVLATFIYTVAANGFFLLRSLKYVVLPDTTTTNTVNVPQRQRRIHFLFLVAALQFVFMYFLIK
;
A
#
# COMPACT_ATOMS: atom_id res chain seq x y z
N MET A 1 64.83 62.02 -4.27
CA MET A 1 65.81 61.84 -5.36
C MET A 1 65.81 60.37 -5.77
N TYR A 2 65.78 60.13 -7.07
CA TYR A 2 65.86 58.86 -7.85
C TYR A 2 66.94 57.88 -7.33
N ASN A 3 66.96 56.56 -7.58
CA ASN A 3 66.71 55.74 -8.79
C ASN A 3 66.64 54.25 -8.34
N GLN A 4 65.65 53.40 -8.68
CA GLN A 4 65.45 52.58 -9.90
C GLN A 4 66.20 51.22 -9.96
N ASN A 5 65.49 50.21 -10.50
CA ASN A 5 65.89 48.86 -10.98
C ASN A 5 65.67 47.71 -9.98
N ASN A 6 64.97 46.59 -10.25
CA ASN A 6 64.34 46.03 -11.45
C ASN A 6 63.43 44.85 -10.98
N PRO A 7 62.20 44.61 -11.51
CA PRO A 7 61.39 43.45 -11.12
C PRO A 7 61.78 42.17 -11.91
N PRO A 8 61.63 40.96 -11.33
CA PRO A 8 61.97 39.72 -12.01
C PRO A 8 60.92 39.28 -13.04
N ASN A 9 61.47 38.72 -14.11
CA ASN A 9 60.87 38.23 -15.34
C ASN A 9 60.02 36.96 -15.09
N TYR A 10 58.71 37.02 -15.38
CA TYR A 10 57.85 35.82 -15.44
C TYR A 10 57.59 35.45 -16.91
N PRO A 11 57.89 34.22 -17.34
CA PRO A 11 57.69 33.81 -18.73
C PRO A 11 56.21 33.62 -19.06
N TYR A 12 55.81 34.20 -20.19
CA TYR A 12 54.55 33.94 -20.89
C TYR A 12 54.46 32.45 -21.27
N TYR A 13 53.49 31.73 -20.71
CA TYR A 13 53.02 30.47 -21.27
C TYR A 13 51.92 30.75 -22.29
N SER A 14 52.19 30.44 -23.55
CA SER A 14 51.24 30.41 -24.64
C SER A 14 50.21 29.29 -24.41
N GLN A 15 48.93 29.64 -24.54
CA GLN A 15 47.81 28.70 -24.61
C GLN A 15 47.95 27.79 -25.83
N GLN A 16 48.20 26.50 -25.60
CA GLN A 16 47.87 25.45 -26.57
C GLN A 16 46.46 24.95 -26.28
N GLN A 17 45.50 25.38 -27.11
CA GLN A 17 44.17 24.78 -27.18
C GLN A 17 44.30 23.39 -27.79
N HIS A 18 44.28 22.35 -26.96
CA HIS A 18 43.99 21.00 -27.43
C HIS A 18 42.47 20.84 -27.54
N SER A 19 41.97 20.92 -28.78
CA SER A 19 40.63 20.44 -29.15
C SER A 19 40.57 18.93 -28.98
N THR A 20 40.04 18.45 -27.87
CA THR A 20 39.60 17.06 -27.71
C THR A 20 38.15 16.94 -28.17
N SER A 21 37.95 16.43 -29.39
CA SER A 21 36.65 15.96 -29.87
C SER A 21 36.23 14.70 -29.11
N PRO A 22 34.96 14.53 -28.70
CA PRO A 22 34.48 13.28 -28.14
C PRO A 22 34.39 12.18 -29.23
N PRO A 23 34.58 10.89 -28.87
CA PRO A 23 34.47 9.79 -29.82
C PRO A 23 33.02 9.63 -30.34
N PRO A 24 32.82 9.11 -31.57
CA PRO A 24 31.50 8.98 -32.16
C PRO A 24 30.65 7.90 -31.44
N LEU A 25 29.36 8.21 -31.26
CA LEU A 25 28.36 7.31 -30.69
C LEU A 25 28.13 6.12 -31.62
N GLN A 26 28.42 4.90 -31.16
CA GLN A 26 28.04 3.66 -31.84
C GLN A 26 26.57 3.34 -31.55
N HIS A 27 25.76 3.25 -32.60
CA HIS A 27 24.38 2.79 -32.53
C HIS A 27 24.34 1.25 -32.64
N PRO A 28 23.57 0.53 -31.80
CA PRO A 28 23.39 -0.91 -31.97
C PRO A 28 22.66 -1.23 -33.28
N ILE A 29 23.19 -2.20 -34.02
CA ILE A 29 22.58 -2.76 -35.24
C ILE A 29 21.51 -3.77 -34.82
N PRO A 30 20.24 -3.66 -35.27
CA PRO A 30 19.19 -4.65 -34.97
C PRO A 30 19.45 -5.99 -35.67
N THR A 31 19.43 -7.10 -34.93
CA THR A 31 19.67 -8.46 -35.43
C THR A 31 18.42 -9.37 -35.38
N HIS A 32 17.25 -8.91 -35.85
CA HIS A 32 16.07 -9.76 -36.07
C HIS A 32 15.17 -9.25 -37.23
N PRO A 33 14.48 -10.16 -37.96
CA PRO A 33 13.87 -9.90 -39.27
C PRO A 33 12.59 -9.05 -39.24
N PRO A 34 12.18 -8.42 -40.37
CA PRO A 34 11.00 -7.56 -40.42
C PRO A 34 9.71 -8.32 -40.11
N ILE A 35 8.92 -7.78 -39.19
CA ILE A 35 7.54 -8.21 -38.92
C ILE A 35 6.71 -7.90 -40.18
N GLN A 36 6.18 -8.94 -40.83
CA GLN A 36 5.16 -8.78 -41.86
C GLN A 36 3.92 -8.15 -41.22
N MET A 37 3.64 -6.89 -41.57
CA MET A 37 2.34 -6.27 -41.32
C MET A 37 1.29 -7.04 -42.11
N ARG A 38 0.33 -7.62 -41.38
CA ARG A 38 -0.86 -8.22 -41.96
C ARG A 38 -1.87 -7.12 -42.27
N ASP A 39 -2.30 -7.05 -43.52
CA ASP A 39 -3.34 -6.11 -43.97
C ASP A 39 -4.62 -6.23 -43.12
N PRO A 40 -5.34 -5.12 -42.88
CA PRO A 40 -6.62 -5.14 -42.20
C PRO A 40 -7.71 -5.74 -43.11
N PRO A 41 -8.57 -6.65 -42.61
CA PRO A 41 -9.70 -7.15 -43.40
C PRO A 41 -10.81 -6.09 -43.50
N SER A 42 -11.23 -5.84 -44.73
CA SER A 42 -12.39 -5.04 -45.12
C SER A 42 -13.72 -5.80 -44.88
N SER A 43 -14.68 -5.07 -44.30
CA SER A 43 -16.16 -5.16 -44.38
C SER A 43 -16.92 -6.51 -44.38
N PRO A 44 -18.06 -6.62 -43.67
CA PRO A 44 -18.80 -7.87 -43.45
C PRO A 44 -19.78 -8.20 -44.60
N SER A 45 -19.97 -9.50 -44.88
CA SER A 45 -21.05 -10.05 -45.72
C SER A 45 -21.77 -11.20 -44.97
N PRO A 46 -23.06 -11.46 -45.23
CA PRO A 46 -24.00 -12.11 -44.30
C PRO A 46 -23.95 -13.66 -44.30
N PRO A 47 -24.59 -14.33 -43.30
CA PRO A 47 -24.32 -15.73 -42.98
C PRO A 47 -25.09 -16.72 -43.86
N THR A 48 -24.46 -17.84 -44.20
CA THR A 48 -25.13 -19.02 -44.75
C THR A 48 -24.81 -20.25 -43.90
N GLN A 49 -25.88 -20.95 -43.50
CA GLN A 49 -25.88 -22.21 -42.75
C GLN A 49 -25.20 -23.34 -43.51
N GLN A 50 -24.54 -24.26 -42.78
CA GLN A 50 -24.35 -25.72 -43.03
C GLN A 50 -23.01 -26.16 -42.41
N ARG A 51 -22.76 -27.39 -41.97
CA ARG A 51 -23.52 -28.54 -41.44
C ARG A 51 -22.42 -29.43 -40.83
N MET A 52 -22.74 -30.08 -39.72
CA MET A 52 -21.91 -31.02 -38.96
C MET A 52 -21.40 -32.19 -39.83
N THR A 53 -20.12 -32.57 -39.71
CA THR A 53 -19.65 -33.98 -39.79
C THR A 53 -18.23 -34.10 -39.21
N HIS A 54 -18.10 -34.91 -38.16
CA HIS A 54 -16.82 -35.38 -37.63
C HIS A 54 -16.26 -36.46 -38.56
N GLN A 55 -14.96 -36.38 -38.90
CA GLN A 55 -14.23 -37.53 -39.43
C GLN A 55 -12.96 -37.75 -38.58
N GLN A 56 -12.89 -38.96 -38.06
CA GLN A 56 -11.87 -39.52 -37.18
C GLN A 56 -10.73 -40.06 -38.05
N GLN A 57 -9.47 -39.81 -37.67
CA GLN A 57 -8.33 -40.51 -38.27
C GLN A 57 -7.27 -40.86 -37.21
N HIS A 58 -7.04 -42.17 -37.09
CA HIS A 58 -6.00 -42.87 -36.35
C HIS A 58 -4.64 -42.76 -37.07
N ILE A 59 -3.53 -42.81 -36.33
CA ILE A 59 -2.28 -43.54 -36.68
C ILE A 59 -1.56 -43.99 -35.38
N PRO A 60 -0.90 -45.18 -35.33
CA PRO A 60 -0.30 -45.76 -34.11
C PRO A 60 1.25 -46.02 -34.18
N HIS A 61 1.81 -46.57 -33.08
CA HIS A 61 3.14 -47.24 -32.84
C HIS A 61 4.28 -46.39 -32.23
N GLN A 62 5.25 -46.86 -31.41
CA GLN A 62 5.53 -48.01 -30.50
C GLN A 62 6.93 -47.76 -29.83
N HIS A 63 7.06 -47.92 -28.49
CA HIS A 63 8.16 -48.37 -27.56
C HIS A 63 9.70 -48.34 -27.88
N PRO A 64 10.70 -48.60 -26.95
CA PRO A 64 10.69 -48.95 -25.47
C PRO A 64 11.85 -48.42 -24.53
N HIS A 65 11.68 -48.66 -23.20
CA HIS A 65 12.61 -49.02 -22.07
C HIS A 65 13.71 -48.10 -21.43
N GLN A 66 13.63 -47.86 -20.09
CA GLN A 66 14.43 -48.51 -18.99
C GLN A 66 14.12 -47.94 -17.56
N HIS A 67 14.29 -48.77 -16.52
CA HIS A 67 13.98 -48.67 -15.06
C HIS A 67 15.17 -48.11 -14.20
N PRO A 68 15.19 -48.16 -12.82
CA PRO A 68 14.33 -47.49 -11.81
C PRO A 68 15.16 -46.85 -10.63
N HIS A 69 14.52 -46.10 -9.73
CA HIS A 69 14.95 -46.06 -8.31
C HIS A 69 13.73 -45.86 -7.39
N GLN A 70 13.62 -46.77 -6.41
CA GLN A 70 12.56 -46.88 -5.43
C GLN A 70 13.18 -46.72 -4.04
N GLN A 71 12.58 -45.91 -3.17
CA GLN A 71 12.85 -45.93 -1.73
C GLN A 71 11.52 -46.08 -1.00
N HIS A 72 11.57 -46.98 -0.03
CA HIS A 72 10.46 -47.70 0.59
C HIS A 72 10.04 -47.01 1.89
N ILE A 73 8.74 -46.77 2.10
CA ILE A 73 8.15 -46.75 3.45
C ILE A 73 6.83 -47.54 3.42
N GLN A 74 6.81 -48.53 4.32
CA GLN A 74 5.84 -49.58 4.56
C GLN A 74 4.41 -49.05 4.81
N GLN A 75 3.44 -49.52 4.03
CA GLN A 75 2.01 -49.45 4.37
C GLN A 75 1.61 -50.72 5.14
N VAL A 76 1.00 -50.53 6.32
CA VAL A 76 0.20 -51.56 6.99
C VAL A 76 -1.19 -51.52 6.37
N SER A 77 -1.53 -52.59 5.66
CA SER A 77 -2.84 -52.81 5.03
C SER A 77 -3.89 -53.12 6.11
N THR A 78 -4.91 -52.26 6.22
CA THR A 78 -6.20 -52.68 6.75
C THR A 78 -7.25 -52.38 5.68
N ASP A 79 -7.83 -53.46 5.21
CA ASP A 79 -8.71 -53.61 4.06
C ASP A 79 -10.13 -53.16 4.42
N TYR A 80 -10.45 -51.88 4.22
CA TYR A 80 -11.82 -51.36 4.15
C TYR A 80 -11.83 -50.08 3.29
N ASN A 81 -12.70 -50.04 2.27
CA ASN A 81 -13.09 -48.88 1.44
C ASN A 81 -12.45 -48.67 0.05
N MET A 82 -12.30 -49.73 -0.75
CA MET A 82 -12.02 -49.62 -2.19
C MET A 82 -13.14 -48.92 -3.01
N TRP A 83 -14.37 -48.81 -2.48
CA TRP A 83 -15.48 -48.07 -3.10
C TRP A 83 -15.46 -46.56 -2.83
N ASN A 84 -14.55 -46.08 -1.97
CA ASN A 84 -14.45 -44.66 -1.61
C ASN A 84 -13.36 -43.94 -2.43
N ASP A 85 -12.39 -44.66 -2.99
CA ASP A 85 -11.20 -44.03 -3.61
C ASP A 85 -11.49 -43.37 -4.97
N ALA A 86 -12.35 -43.97 -5.82
CA ALA A 86 -12.74 -43.36 -7.10
C ALA A 86 -13.60 -42.09 -6.90
N THR A 87 -14.55 -42.14 -5.97
CA THR A 87 -15.41 -41.00 -5.62
C THR A 87 -14.63 -39.93 -4.84
N THR A 88 -13.62 -40.32 -4.06
CA THR A 88 -12.72 -39.38 -3.35
C THR A 88 -11.73 -38.72 -4.31
N GLN A 89 -11.17 -39.44 -5.28
CA GLN A 89 -10.35 -38.83 -6.32
C GLN A 89 -11.16 -37.90 -7.23
N MET A 90 -12.36 -38.32 -7.63
CA MET A 90 -13.28 -37.46 -8.38
C MET A 90 -13.71 -36.25 -7.54
N GLY A 91 -14.05 -36.45 -6.27
CA GLY A 91 -14.36 -35.38 -5.31
C GLY A 91 -13.19 -34.42 -5.05
N MET A 92 -11.94 -34.90 -5.04
CA MET A 92 -10.75 -34.06 -4.94
C MET A 92 -10.47 -33.28 -6.23
N GLN A 93 -10.69 -33.87 -7.40
CA GLN A 93 -10.57 -33.17 -8.69
C GLN A 93 -11.65 -32.11 -8.87
N PHE A 94 -12.92 -32.44 -8.55
CA PHE A 94 -14.01 -31.48 -8.50
C PHE A 94 -13.82 -30.43 -7.41
N GLY A 95 -13.26 -30.80 -6.26
CA GLY A 95 -12.92 -29.87 -5.19
C GLY A 95 -11.82 -28.89 -5.61
N ARG A 96 -10.78 -29.37 -6.30
CA ARG A 96 -9.72 -28.52 -6.86
C ARG A 96 -10.23 -27.64 -8.00
N SER A 97 -11.04 -28.17 -8.93
CA SER A 97 -11.59 -27.38 -10.03
C SER A 97 -12.63 -26.37 -9.56
N ALA A 98 -13.46 -26.68 -8.57
CA ALA A 98 -14.37 -25.74 -7.94
C ALA A 98 -13.63 -24.67 -7.13
N MET A 99 -12.55 -25.02 -6.41
CA MET A 99 -11.68 -24.04 -5.77
C MET A 99 -10.98 -23.14 -6.78
N MET A 100 -10.48 -23.69 -7.89
CA MET A 100 -9.84 -22.90 -8.95
C MET A 100 -10.85 -21.98 -9.64
N ALA A 101 -12.01 -22.49 -10.05
CA ALA A 101 -13.09 -21.71 -10.65
C ALA A 101 -13.63 -20.65 -9.68
N GLY A 102 -13.74 -20.98 -8.39
CA GLY A 102 -14.10 -20.04 -7.33
C GLY A 102 -13.04 -18.95 -7.13
N SER A 103 -11.76 -19.32 -7.14
CA SER A 103 -10.65 -18.35 -7.04
C SER A 103 -10.61 -17.43 -8.25
N GLU A 104 -10.82 -17.94 -9.46
CA GLU A 104 -10.84 -17.15 -10.70
C GLU A 104 -12.08 -16.25 -10.78
N TYR A 105 -13.23 -16.73 -10.30
CA TYR A 105 -14.45 -15.91 -10.20
C TYR A 105 -14.29 -14.77 -9.19
N VAL A 106 -13.72 -15.06 -8.02
CA VAL A 106 -13.38 -14.05 -7.01
C VAL A 106 -12.37 -13.07 -7.57
N GLU A 107 -11.31 -13.54 -8.22
CA GLU A 107 -10.27 -12.69 -8.78
C GLU A 107 -10.83 -11.79 -9.89
N LYS A 108 -11.68 -12.30 -10.78
CA LYS A 108 -12.24 -11.53 -11.90
C LYS A 108 -13.33 -10.53 -11.48
N ASN A 109 -14.18 -10.88 -10.51
CA ASN A 109 -15.26 -10.00 -10.05
C ASN A 109 -14.83 -9.07 -8.92
N ILE A 110 -14.02 -9.53 -7.96
CA ILE A 110 -13.52 -8.68 -6.88
C ILE A 110 -12.44 -7.74 -7.39
N ASN A 111 -11.46 -8.16 -8.22
CA ASN A 111 -10.46 -7.20 -8.74
C ASN A 111 -11.06 -6.09 -9.61
N ARG A 112 -12.29 -6.28 -10.14
CA ARG A 112 -13.00 -5.22 -10.86
C ARG A 112 -13.39 -4.04 -9.96
N TYR A 113 -13.64 -4.28 -8.67
CA TYR A 113 -14.09 -3.26 -7.72
C TYR A 113 -13.06 -2.96 -6.63
N VAL A 114 -12.26 -3.96 -6.22
CA VAL A 114 -11.25 -3.88 -5.16
C VAL A 114 -10.04 -4.70 -5.59
N ASN A 115 -8.88 -4.06 -5.79
CA ASN A 115 -7.63 -4.76 -6.05
C ASN A 115 -7.24 -5.61 -4.83
N TYR A 116 -7.56 -6.91 -4.87
CA TYR A 116 -7.35 -7.84 -3.77
C TYR A 116 -5.86 -7.97 -3.38
N PRO A 117 -4.91 -8.06 -4.34
CA PRO A 117 -3.47 -8.00 -4.03
C PRO A 117 -3.05 -6.74 -3.26
N ALA A 118 -3.59 -5.57 -3.63
CA ALA A 118 -3.31 -4.33 -2.93
C ALA A 118 -3.87 -4.34 -1.51
N LEU A 119 -5.09 -4.84 -1.31
CA LEU A 119 -5.68 -4.95 0.04
C LEU A 119 -4.87 -5.91 0.92
N LYS A 120 -4.49 -7.07 0.38
CA LYS A 120 -3.67 -8.07 1.10
C LYS A 120 -2.35 -7.47 1.61
N TYR A 121 -1.76 -6.52 0.88
CA TYR A 121 -0.55 -5.82 1.33
C TYR A 121 -0.75 -5.08 2.67
N TYR A 122 -1.87 -4.36 2.85
CA TYR A 122 -2.15 -3.57 4.07
C TYR A 122 -2.49 -4.41 5.31
N PHE A 123 -2.86 -5.68 5.11
CA PHE A 123 -3.18 -6.63 6.19
C PHE A 123 -2.01 -7.58 6.53
N LYS A 124 -0.84 -7.43 5.90
CA LYS A 124 0.37 -8.18 6.26
C LYS A 124 0.99 -7.64 7.54
N VAL A 125 0.37 -7.97 8.68
CA VAL A 125 0.70 -7.46 10.01
C VAL A 125 0.99 -8.61 10.99
N ASN A 126 1.93 -8.40 11.91
CA ASN A 126 2.25 -9.32 13.01
C ASN A 126 1.93 -8.66 14.37
N ASN A 127 1.74 -9.46 15.43
CA ASN A 127 1.45 -8.95 16.79
C ASN A 127 2.54 -7.98 17.30
N SER A 128 3.81 -8.31 17.07
CA SER A 128 4.93 -7.41 17.43
C SER A 128 4.81 -6.07 16.71
N TYR A 129 4.48 -6.05 15.42
CA TYR A 129 4.24 -4.82 14.67
C TYR A 129 3.13 -3.99 15.33
N VAL A 130 1.99 -4.61 15.67
CA VAL A 130 0.85 -3.90 16.27
C VAL A 130 1.26 -3.20 17.56
N ALA A 131 1.96 -3.89 18.46
CA ALA A 131 2.45 -3.31 19.71
C ALA A 131 3.39 -2.12 19.47
N HIS A 132 4.35 -2.27 18.55
CA HIS A 132 5.27 -1.19 18.19
C HIS A 132 4.55 -0.01 17.54
N LYS A 133 3.54 -0.29 16.70
CA LYS A 133 2.76 0.73 15.99
C LYS A 133 1.88 1.51 16.95
N ILE A 134 1.18 0.84 17.88
CA ILE A 134 0.41 1.51 18.93
C ILE A 134 1.34 2.40 19.79
N ARG A 135 2.52 1.90 20.18
CA ARG A 135 3.51 2.72 20.89
C ARG A 135 3.94 3.94 20.08
N LEU A 136 4.15 3.80 18.78
CA LEU A 136 4.49 4.89 17.89
C LEU A 136 3.35 5.92 17.80
N LEU A 137 2.09 5.48 17.69
CA LEU A 137 0.93 6.36 17.64
C LEU A 137 0.73 7.15 18.94
N LEU A 138 1.00 6.53 20.09
CA LEU A 138 0.90 7.20 21.40
C LEU A 138 2.11 8.08 21.72
N PHE A 139 3.30 7.73 21.24
CA PHE A 139 4.55 8.47 21.50
C PHE A 139 5.31 8.78 20.21
N PRO A 140 4.72 9.52 19.25
CA PRO A 140 5.34 9.69 17.95
C PRO A 140 6.62 10.53 18.03
N TRP A 141 6.78 11.34 19.08
CA TRP A 141 7.91 12.27 19.22
C TRP A 141 9.25 11.53 19.41
N ARG A 142 9.19 10.29 19.91
CA ARG A 142 10.35 9.43 20.14
C ARG A 142 10.76 8.65 18.89
N HIS A 143 9.93 8.64 17.84
CA HIS A 143 10.17 7.83 16.65
C HIS A 143 11.12 8.51 15.65
N ARG A 144 12.12 7.76 15.19
CA ARG A 144 13.09 8.10 14.14
C ARG A 144 13.61 6.79 13.53
N PRO A 145 13.83 6.68 12.20
CA PRO A 145 13.46 7.59 11.11
C PRO A 145 11.99 7.42 10.65
N TRP A 146 11.46 8.42 9.95
CA TRP A 146 10.07 8.45 9.43
C TRP A 146 9.96 8.06 7.94
N SER A 147 11.08 7.79 7.29
CA SER A 147 11.13 7.36 5.89
C SER A 147 10.66 5.92 5.75
N ARG A 148 9.86 5.64 4.73
CA ARG A 148 9.45 4.28 4.37
C ARG A 148 10.61 3.50 3.75
N LEU A 149 10.65 2.20 4.01
CA LEU A 149 11.65 1.30 3.44
C LEU A 149 11.21 0.84 2.05
N VAL A 150 12.10 1.00 1.07
CA VAL A 150 11.87 0.57 -0.31
C VAL A 150 12.19 -0.92 -0.43
N LYS A 151 11.30 -1.67 -1.09
CA LYS A 151 11.53 -3.03 -1.56
C LYS A 151 12.26 -2.96 -2.90
N ARG A 152 13.45 -3.54 -2.96
CA ARG A 152 14.25 -3.68 -4.21
C ARG A 152 14.11 -5.11 -4.71
N SER A 153 14.03 -5.28 -6.03
CA SER A 153 13.99 -6.59 -6.66
C SER A 153 15.29 -7.33 -6.43
N GLU A 154 15.23 -8.59 -5.98
CA GLU A 154 16.41 -9.45 -5.82
C GLU A 154 17.11 -9.76 -7.15
N GLN A 155 16.37 -9.69 -8.27
CA GLN A 155 16.88 -10.06 -9.59
C GLN A 155 17.61 -8.92 -10.30
N ASN A 156 17.09 -7.68 -10.20
CA ASN A 156 17.61 -6.53 -10.97
C ASN A 156 17.99 -5.32 -10.11
N GLY A 157 17.82 -5.36 -8.78
CA GLY A 157 18.07 -4.24 -7.87
C GLY A 157 17.15 -3.02 -8.04
N GLN A 158 16.23 -3.06 -9.02
CA GLN A 158 15.28 -2.00 -9.31
C GLN A 158 14.25 -1.84 -8.18
N MET A 159 13.74 -0.61 -7.98
CA MET A 159 12.70 -0.38 -6.97
C MET A 159 11.38 -1.00 -7.42
N GLU A 160 10.84 -1.93 -6.63
CA GLU A 160 9.53 -2.54 -6.90
C GLU A 160 8.40 -1.87 -6.11
N GLY A 161 8.73 -1.13 -5.05
CA GLY A 161 7.74 -0.45 -4.22
C GLY A 161 8.21 -0.31 -2.77
N TYR A 162 7.27 -0.23 -1.83
CA TYR A 162 7.58 -0.14 -0.40
C TYR A 162 7.44 -1.50 0.30
N LYS A 163 8.14 -1.67 1.43
CA LYS A 163 8.02 -2.85 2.28
C LYS A 163 6.67 -2.87 3.01
N PRO A 164 6.06 -4.06 3.20
CA PRO A 164 4.77 -4.20 3.87
C PRO A 164 4.85 -3.88 5.38
N PRO A 165 3.70 -3.66 6.04
CA PRO A 165 3.61 -3.37 7.49
C PRO A 165 4.47 -4.26 8.37
N ARG A 166 4.45 -5.57 8.14
CA ARG A 166 5.29 -6.53 8.87
C ARG A 166 6.78 -6.15 8.94
N ASP A 167 7.34 -5.58 7.87
CA ASP A 167 8.77 -5.33 7.72
C ASP A 167 9.15 -3.84 7.82
N ASP A 168 8.17 -2.93 7.83
CA ASP A 168 8.37 -1.48 7.95
C ASP A 168 7.30 -0.84 8.84
N ILE A 169 7.73 -0.36 10.01
CA ILE A 169 6.88 0.32 10.99
C ILE A 169 6.25 1.62 10.47
N ASN A 170 6.88 2.29 9.49
CA ASN A 170 6.36 3.52 8.89
C ASN A 170 5.32 3.25 7.81
N SER A 171 5.22 2.01 7.32
CA SER A 171 4.25 1.70 6.28
C SER A 171 2.82 1.70 6.84
N PRO A 172 1.84 2.16 6.04
CA PRO A 172 0.44 2.20 6.46
C PRO A 172 -0.18 0.80 6.46
N ASP A 173 -1.03 0.52 7.46
CA ASP A 173 -1.82 -0.70 7.59
C ASP A 173 -3.30 -0.37 7.77
N LEU A 174 -4.18 -1.29 7.36
CA LEU A 174 -5.62 -1.17 7.55
C LEU A 174 -6.12 -2.04 8.72
N TYR A 175 -5.27 -2.92 9.26
CA TYR A 175 -5.61 -3.78 10.38
C TYR A 175 -5.91 -2.97 11.64
N ILE A 176 -5.00 -2.08 12.06
CA ILE A 176 -5.15 -1.30 13.28
C ILE A 176 -6.35 -0.34 13.18
N PRO A 177 -6.52 0.45 12.10
CA PRO A 177 -7.70 1.29 11.93
C PRO A 177 -9.04 0.55 12.04
N VAL A 178 -9.16 -0.61 11.39
CA VAL A 178 -10.41 -1.40 11.41
C VAL A 178 -10.68 -1.94 12.81
N MET A 179 -9.66 -2.53 13.44
CA MET A 179 -9.81 -3.05 14.80
C MET A 179 -10.09 -1.94 15.82
N ALA A 180 -9.45 -0.78 15.67
CA ALA A 180 -9.67 0.38 16.52
C ALA A 180 -11.07 0.96 16.33
N LEU A 181 -11.60 1.02 15.10
CA LEU A 181 -12.97 1.47 14.86
C LEU A 181 -13.99 0.57 15.58
N VAL A 182 -13.87 -0.75 15.46
CA VAL A 182 -14.75 -1.70 16.15
C VAL A 182 -14.62 -1.54 17.67
N THR A 183 -13.39 -1.43 18.18
CA THR A 183 -13.12 -1.24 19.61
C THR A 183 -13.71 0.06 20.14
N TYR A 184 -13.57 1.16 19.39
CA TYR A 184 -14.17 2.45 19.70
C TYR A 184 -15.69 2.34 19.84
N VAL A 185 -16.35 1.76 18.83
CA VAL A 185 -17.80 1.59 18.85
C VAL A 185 -18.23 0.81 20.10
N LEU A 186 -17.62 -0.36 20.36
CA LEU A 186 -17.93 -1.16 21.55
C LEU A 186 -17.67 -0.40 22.86
N LEU A 187 -16.57 0.34 22.94
CA LEU A 187 -16.20 1.09 24.14
C LEU A 187 -17.16 2.23 24.44
N THR A 188 -17.68 2.93 23.41
CA THR A 188 -18.73 3.95 23.63
C THR A 188 -20.00 3.33 24.22
N GLY A 189 -20.35 2.10 23.83
CA GLY A 189 -21.43 1.34 24.43
C GLY A 189 -21.18 1.00 25.90
N ILE A 190 -19.95 0.60 26.24
CA ILE A 190 -19.56 0.32 27.63
C ILE A 190 -19.66 1.59 28.48
N VAL A 191 -19.13 2.73 28.00
CA VAL A 191 -19.20 4.02 28.70
C VAL A 191 -20.66 4.41 28.96
N ALA A 192 -21.53 4.36 27.93
CA ALA A 192 -22.96 4.63 28.10
C ALA A 192 -23.65 3.64 29.07
N GLY A 193 -23.19 2.39 29.10
CA GLY A 193 -23.66 1.36 30.04
C GLY A 193 -23.32 1.69 31.49
N THR A 194 -22.12 2.23 31.75
CA THR A 194 -21.72 2.64 33.10
C THR A 194 -22.55 3.81 33.65
N GLU A 195 -23.13 4.63 32.77
CA GLU A 195 -24.04 5.72 33.16
C GLU A 195 -25.52 5.29 33.25
N HIS A 196 -25.84 4.01 33.05
CA HIS A 196 -27.20 3.47 32.94
C HIS A 196 -28.05 4.10 31.81
N LYS A 197 -27.41 4.68 30.79
CA LYS A 197 -28.07 5.33 29.64
C LYS A 197 -27.97 4.55 28.34
N PHE A 198 -27.43 3.34 28.37
CA PHE A 198 -27.17 2.56 27.16
C PHE A 198 -28.44 2.27 26.37
N HIS A 199 -28.49 2.77 25.12
CA HIS A 199 -29.46 2.36 24.12
C HIS A 199 -28.71 1.78 22.91
N PRO A 200 -29.13 0.63 22.34
CA PRO A 200 -28.47 0.03 21.17
C PRO A 200 -28.38 0.97 19.95
N ARG A 201 -29.27 1.97 19.90
CA ARG A 201 -29.27 3.01 18.87
C ARG A 201 -28.01 3.87 18.91
N ASP A 202 -27.48 4.16 20.09
CA ASP A 202 -26.32 5.05 20.27
C ASP A 202 -25.06 4.44 19.64
N LEU A 203 -24.94 3.10 19.72
CA LEU A 203 -23.86 2.35 19.10
C LEU A 203 -23.86 2.54 17.57
N GLY A 204 -25.04 2.47 16.95
CA GLY A 204 -25.22 2.67 15.52
C GLY A 204 -24.99 4.12 15.08
N VAL A 205 -25.44 5.09 15.89
CA VAL A 205 -25.21 6.52 15.66
C VAL A 205 -23.72 6.85 15.74
N ASN A 206 -23.01 6.37 16.77
CA ASN A 206 -21.57 6.57 16.93
C ASN A 206 -20.78 5.91 15.80
N ALA A 207 -21.11 4.68 15.42
CA ALA A 207 -20.49 4.01 14.29
C ALA A 207 -20.69 4.79 12.98
N THR A 208 -21.94 5.18 12.67
CA THR A 208 -22.26 5.92 11.45
C THR A 208 -21.58 7.30 11.43
N THR A 209 -21.54 7.99 12.57
CA THR A 209 -20.85 9.28 12.72
C THR A 209 -19.35 9.11 12.50
N ALA A 210 -18.73 8.08 13.07
CA ALA A 210 -17.33 7.78 12.86
C ALA A 210 -16.99 7.48 11.39
N PHE A 211 -17.82 6.67 10.72
CA PHE A 211 -17.68 6.42 9.28
C PHE A 211 -17.85 7.70 8.46
N PHE A 212 -18.86 8.52 8.78
CA PHE A 212 -19.11 9.79 8.09
C PHE A 212 -17.92 10.75 8.24
N LEU A 213 -17.40 10.95 9.46
CA LEU A 213 -16.24 11.79 9.71
C LEU A 213 -14.98 11.27 9.01
N MET A 214 -14.80 9.96 8.94
CA MET A 214 -13.68 9.35 8.21
C MET A 214 -13.78 9.60 6.69
N ILE A 215 -14.96 9.48 6.11
CA ILE A 215 -15.20 9.80 4.68
C ILE A 215 -14.97 11.29 4.42
N LEU A 216 -15.51 12.16 5.26
CA LEU A 216 -15.35 13.61 5.14
C LEU A 216 -13.87 14.01 5.20
N GLU A 217 -13.12 13.45 6.13
CA GLU A 217 -11.68 13.71 6.23
C GLU A 217 -10.91 13.17 5.02
N LEU A 218 -11.25 11.97 4.53
CA LEU A 218 -10.63 11.41 3.33
C LEU A 218 -10.89 12.31 2.11
N ALA A 219 -12.12 12.80 1.95
CA ALA A 219 -12.48 13.75 0.91
C ALA A 219 -11.72 15.08 1.07
N PHE A 220 -11.56 15.57 2.30
CA PHE A 220 -10.80 16.78 2.59
C PHE A 220 -9.32 16.64 2.22
N ILE A 221 -8.67 15.54 2.62
CA ILE A 221 -7.25 15.30 2.33
C ILE A 221 -7.04 15.10 0.82
N LYS A 222 -7.87 14.28 0.17
CA LYS A 222 -7.76 14.02 -1.27
C LYS A 222 -8.09 15.25 -2.11
N GLY A 223 -9.15 15.98 -1.74
CA GLY A 223 -9.49 17.26 -2.37
C GLY A 223 -8.38 18.29 -2.21
N GLY A 224 -7.76 18.39 -1.03
CA GLY A 224 -6.60 19.25 -0.82
C GLY A 224 -5.38 18.86 -1.65
N CYS A 225 -5.08 17.57 -1.76
CA CYS A 225 -4.01 17.09 -2.64
C CYS A 225 -4.28 17.39 -4.12
N TYR A 226 -5.52 17.26 -4.55
CA TYR A 226 -5.97 17.61 -5.91
C TYR A 226 -5.81 19.11 -6.18
N LEU A 227 -6.31 19.98 -5.27
CA LEU A 227 -6.21 21.44 -5.40
C LEU A 227 -4.77 21.95 -5.38
N LEU A 228 -3.86 21.27 -4.68
CA LEU A 228 -2.43 21.61 -4.61
C LEU A 228 -1.59 20.96 -5.72
N ASN A 229 -2.25 20.28 -6.67
CA ASN A 229 -1.63 19.55 -7.78
C ASN A 229 -0.45 18.67 -7.31
N ILE A 230 -0.70 17.85 -6.29
CA ILE A 230 0.29 16.90 -5.79
C ILE A 230 0.21 15.65 -6.66
N THR A 231 1.22 15.45 -7.51
CA THR A 231 1.34 14.30 -8.42
C THR A 231 1.72 13.00 -7.72
N SER A 232 1.97 13.01 -6.41
CA SER A 232 2.26 11.80 -5.66
C SER A 232 1.08 10.83 -5.75
N GLU A 233 1.30 9.65 -6.35
CA GLU A 233 0.33 8.54 -6.43
C GLU A 233 0.07 7.94 -5.04
N THR A 234 -0.57 8.71 -4.18
CA THR A 234 -0.94 8.26 -2.85
C THR A 234 -2.16 7.39 -3.00
N SER A 235 -2.11 6.14 -2.55
CA SER A 235 -3.32 5.31 -2.57
C SER A 235 -4.40 5.93 -1.67
N ILE A 236 -5.68 5.77 -2.03
CA ILE A 236 -6.79 6.12 -1.12
C ILE A 236 -6.66 5.31 0.18
N LEU A 237 -6.17 4.07 0.08
CA LEU A 237 -5.95 3.17 1.20
C LEU A 237 -4.86 3.67 2.16
N ASP A 238 -3.80 4.31 1.65
CA ASP A 238 -2.77 4.93 2.50
C ASP A 238 -3.37 6.08 3.34
N VAL A 239 -4.15 6.96 2.71
CA VAL A 239 -4.79 8.10 3.40
C VAL A 239 -5.80 7.60 4.42
N LEU A 240 -6.59 6.58 4.06
CA LEU A 240 -7.56 5.95 4.95
C LEU A 240 -6.87 5.33 6.18
N ALA A 241 -5.76 4.62 5.97
CA ALA A 241 -4.96 4.05 7.05
C ALA A 241 -4.46 5.14 8.02
N TYR A 242 -3.86 6.20 7.48
CA TYR A 242 -3.36 7.31 8.31
C TYR A 242 -4.46 8.04 9.08
N SER A 243 -5.61 8.28 8.43
CA SER A 243 -6.80 8.88 9.04
C SER A 243 -7.34 8.04 10.20
N GLY A 244 -7.41 6.72 10.03
CA GLY A 244 -8.02 5.82 11.01
C GLY A 244 -7.20 5.59 12.29
N TYR A 245 -5.91 5.94 12.34
CA TYR A 245 -5.14 5.74 13.57
C TYR A 245 -5.60 6.62 14.75
N LYS A 246 -6.35 7.69 14.50
CA LYS A 246 -6.89 8.56 15.55
C LYS A 246 -7.79 7.83 16.55
N PHE A 247 -8.43 6.73 16.13
CA PHE A 247 -9.27 5.92 17.02
C PHE A 247 -8.48 5.38 18.21
N ILE A 248 -7.17 5.12 18.08
CA ILE A 248 -6.33 4.71 19.21
C ILE A 248 -6.29 5.81 20.29
N GLY A 249 -6.10 7.07 19.88
CA GLY A 249 -6.11 8.20 20.81
C GLY A 249 -7.47 8.41 21.48
N VAL A 250 -8.56 8.27 20.71
CA VAL A 250 -9.94 8.35 21.22
C VAL A 250 -10.21 7.22 22.23
N ILE A 251 -9.84 5.98 21.92
CA ILE A 251 -10.01 4.82 22.82
C ILE A 251 -9.29 5.06 24.15
N ILE A 252 -8.03 5.51 24.13
CA ILE A 252 -7.30 5.79 25.38
C ILE A 252 -8.01 6.87 26.20
N THR A 253 -8.53 7.92 25.55
CA THR A 253 -9.26 8.98 26.25
C THR A 253 -10.54 8.46 26.89
N LEU A 254 -11.30 7.59 26.20
CA LEU A 254 -12.50 6.94 26.73
C LEU A 254 -12.19 5.95 27.86
N LEU A 255 -11.08 5.22 27.79
CA LEU A 255 -10.66 4.33 28.87
C LEU A 255 -10.29 5.13 30.13
N VAL A 256 -9.58 6.25 29.96
CA VAL A 256 -9.23 7.13 31.08
C VAL A 256 -10.47 7.79 31.67
N SER A 257 -11.49 8.13 30.86
CA SER A 257 -12.74 8.72 31.38
C SER A 257 -13.56 7.78 32.26
N LEU A 258 -13.36 6.47 32.18
CA LEU A 258 -14.03 5.51 33.06
C LEU A 258 -13.51 5.54 34.51
N ILE A 259 -12.27 6.02 34.74
CA ILE A 259 -11.59 5.92 36.03
C ILE A 259 -11.10 7.24 36.58
N ALA A 260 -10.89 8.26 35.74
CA ALA A 260 -10.21 9.49 36.11
C ALA A 260 -11.14 10.71 36.06
N PRO A 261 -10.87 11.76 36.87
CA PRO A 261 -11.63 12.99 36.84
C PRO A 261 -11.40 13.78 35.54
N PHE A 262 -12.31 14.70 35.26
CA PHE A 262 -12.35 15.54 34.04
C PHE A 262 -10.99 16.15 33.65
N TRP A 263 -10.21 16.67 34.61
CA TRP A 263 -8.91 17.30 34.33
C TRP A 263 -7.89 16.33 33.71
N ILE A 264 -7.86 15.08 34.18
CA ILE A 264 -6.96 14.04 33.65
C ILE A 264 -7.45 13.58 32.28
N VAL A 265 -8.77 13.46 32.09
CA VAL A 265 -9.38 13.15 30.78
C VAL A 265 -9.05 14.24 29.77
N LEU A 266 -9.20 15.50 30.14
CA LEU A 266 -8.87 16.65 29.30
C LEU A 266 -7.38 16.68 28.94
N ALA A 267 -6.49 16.46 29.90
CA ALA A 267 -5.05 16.38 29.65
C ALA A 267 -4.70 15.22 28.69
N THR A 268 -5.34 14.06 28.88
CA THR A 268 -5.18 12.88 28.00
C THR A 268 -5.71 13.15 26.60
N PHE A 269 -6.86 13.83 26.49
CA PHE A 269 -7.44 14.23 25.21
C PHE A 269 -6.50 15.17 24.45
N ILE A 270 -6.04 16.25 25.10
CA ILE A 270 -5.09 17.20 24.49
C ILE A 270 -3.81 16.48 24.04
N TYR A 271 -3.27 15.59 24.89
CA TYR A 271 -2.09 14.81 24.56
C TYR A 271 -2.31 13.90 23.33
N THR A 272 -3.40 13.14 23.29
CA THR A 272 -3.67 12.20 22.20
C THR A 272 -3.97 12.90 20.87
N VAL A 273 -4.67 14.05 20.90
CA VAL A 273 -4.87 14.90 19.73
C VAL A 273 -3.54 15.45 19.21
N ALA A 274 -2.69 15.97 20.10
CA ALA A 274 -1.37 16.49 19.72
C ALA A 274 -0.46 15.39 19.16
N ALA A 275 -0.47 14.20 19.77
CA ALA A 275 0.26 13.03 19.29
C ALA A 275 -0.23 12.62 17.89
N ASN A 276 -1.54 12.45 17.70
CA ASN A 276 -2.11 12.08 16.41
C ASN A 276 -1.84 13.13 15.30
N GLY A 277 -2.00 14.42 15.63
CA GLY A 277 -1.68 15.52 14.72
C GLY A 277 -0.21 15.52 14.32
N PHE A 278 0.71 15.36 15.28
CA PHE A 278 2.15 15.26 14.98
C PHE A 278 2.48 14.02 14.14
N PHE A 279 1.89 12.87 14.45
CA PHE A 279 2.05 11.64 13.66
C PHE A 279 1.61 11.85 12.20
N LEU A 280 0.44 12.47 11.98
CA LEU A 280 -0.06 12.77 10.64
C LEU A 280 0.85 13.75 9.89
N LEU A 281 1.31 14.82 10.54
CA LEU A 281 2.28 15.75 9.95
C LEU A 281 3.53 15.03 9.47
N ARG A 282 4.09 14.14 10.28
CA ARG A 282 5.32 13.43 9.95
C ARG A 282 5.11 12.36 8.89
N SER A 283 4.00 11.64 8.93
CA SER A 283 3.71 10.54 8.00
C SER A 283 3.30 11.06 6.61
N LEU A 284 2.45 12.08 6.55
CA LEU A 284 2.00 12.68 5.28
C LEU A 284 3.03 13.62 4.66
N LYS A 285 4.02 14.13 5.42
CA LYS A 285 5.08 14.98 4.85
C LYS A 285 5.75 14.33 3.64
N TYR A 286 6.14 13.05 3.73
CA TYR A 286 6.82 12.33 2.65
C TYR A 286 5.89 11.99 1.47
N VAL A 287 4.59 12.06 1.69
CA VAL A 287 3.57 11.84 0.67
C VAL A 287 3.30 13.14 -0.11
N VAL A 288 3.26 14.27 0.60
CA VAL A 288 2.86 15.59 0.08
C VAL A 288 4.05 16.37 -0.50
N LEU A 289 5.25 16.20 0.06
CA LEU A 289 6.47 16.83 -0.44
C LEU A 289 7.24 15.81 -1.30
N PRO A 290 7.46 16.07 -2.60
CA PRO A 290 8.25 15.19 -3.45
C PRO A 290 9.71 15.17 -2.99
N ASP A 291 10.34 14.00 -3.12
CA ASP A 291 11.78 13.84 -2.88
C ASP A 291 12.56 14.74 -3.84
N THR A 292 13.58 15.42 -3.32
CA THR A 292 14.38 16.43 -4.03
C THR A 292 15.22 15.83 -5.18
N THR A 293 15.09 14.54 -5.43
CA THR A 293 15.85 13.76 -6.41
C THR A 293 15.21 13.72 -7.80
N THR A 294 13.92 14.05 -7.92
CA THR A 294 13.26 14.22 -9.23
C THR A 294 13.39 15.67 -9.71
N THR A 295 13.82 15.82 -10.96
CA THR A 295 14.21 17.03 -11.71
C THR A 295 13.22 18.22 -11.74
N ASN A 296 12.09 18.13 -11.04
CA ASN A 296 11.14 19.22 -10.87
C ASN A 296 11.30 19.82 -9.46
N THR A 297 12.19 20.80 -9.33
CA THR A 297 12.27 21.63 -8.12
C THR A 297 10.92 22.31 -7.91
N VAL A 298 10.14 21.84 -6.93
CA VAL A 298 8.86 22.47 -6.56
C VAL A 298 9.14 23.93 -6.21
N ASN A 299 8.38 24.85 -6.81
CA ASN A 299 8.53 26.27 -6.55
C ASN A 299 8.37 26.55 -5.04
N VAL A 300 9.23 27.40 -4.46
CA VAL A 300 9.26 27.68 -3.01
C VAL A 300 7.88 28.06 -2.44
N PRO A 301 7.04 28.88 -3.12
CA PRO A 301 5.70 29.19 -2.65
C PRO A 301 4.75 27.99 -2.64
N GLN A 302 4.86 27.07 -3.60
CA GLN A 302 4.03 25.85 -3.65
C GLN A 302 4.38 24.91 -2.48
N ARG A 303 5.67 24.79 -2.14
CA ARG A 303 6.11 24.02 -0.98
C ARG A 303 5.56 24.59 0.33
N GLN A 304 5.54 25.92 0.49
CA GLN A 304 4.95 26.57 1.66
C GLN A 304 3.45 26.29 1.78
N ARG A 305 2.69 26.40 0.68
CA ARG A 305 1.24 26.08 0.67
C ARG A 305 0.96 24.64 1.09
N ARG A 306 1.77 23.68 0.62
CA ARG A 306 1.68 22.26 1.00
C ARG A 306 1.96 22.03 2.48
N ILE A 307 2.91 22.76 3.06
CA ILE A 307 3.19 22.71 4.50
C ILE A 307 2.02 23.29 5.29
N HIS A 308 1.48 24.45 4.90
CA HIS A 308 0.30 25.03 5.56
C HIS A 308 -0.91 24.11 5.51
N PHE A 309 -1.12 23.42 4.38
CA PHE A 309 -2.15 22.41 4.24
C PHE A 309 -1.97 21.24 5.22
N LEU A 310 -0.74 20.72 5.37
CA LEU A 310 -0.45 19.69 6.37
C LEU A 310 -0.77 20.15 7.79
N PHE A 311 -0.39 21.38 8.16
CA PHE A 311 -0.73 21.97 9.46
C PHE A 311 -2.24 22.11 9.66
N LEU A 312 -2.97 22.50 8.61
CA LEU A 312 -4.42 22.59 8.66
C LEU A 312 -5.06 21.20 8.87
N VAL A 313 -4.60 20.17 8.16
CA VAL A 313 -5.06 18.78 8.36
C VAL A 313 -4.80 18.32 9.80
N ALA A 314 -3.65 18.68 10.36
CA ALA A 314 -3.31 18.37 11.75
C ALA A 314 -4.18 19.12 12.76
N ALA A 315 -4.47 20.41 12.53
CA ALA A 315 -5.36 21.20 13.36
C ALA A 315 -6.81 20.66 13.32
N LEU A 316 -7.26 20.21 12.16
CA LEU A 316 -8.59 19.65 11.98
C LEU A 316 -8.78 18.32 12.75
N GLN A 317 -7.69 17.64 13.14
CA GLN A 317 -7.77 16.46 14.01
C GLN A 317 -8.44 16.76 15.34
N PHE A 318 -8.21 17.94 15.90
CA PHE A 318 -8.87 18.35 17.15
C PHE A 318 -10.39 18.32 17.00
N VAL A 319 -10.89 18.89 15.89
CA VAL A 319 -12.32 18.94 15.59
C VAL A 319 -12.88 17.52 15.43
N PHE A 320 -12.24 16.68 14.62
CA PHE A 320 -12.73 15.31 14.39
C PHE A 320 -12.70 14.45 15.66
N MET A 321 -11.61 14.49 16.43
CA MET A 321 -11.51 13.69 17.65
C MET A 321 -12.48 14.20 18.73
N TYR A 322 -12.73 15.50 18.81
CA TYR A 322 -13.73 16.07 19.71
C TYR A 322 -15.14 15.55 19.39
N PHE A 323 -15.54 15.53 18.10
CA PHE A 323 -16.83 14.98 17.68
C PHE A 323 -16.97 13.47 17.88
N LEU A 324 -15.86 12.72 17.97
CA LEU A 324 -15.90 11.28 18.25
C LEU A 324 -16.08 10.96 19.74
N ILE A 325 -15.76 11.89 20.63
CA ILE A 325 -15.86 11.69 22.09
C ILE A 325 -17.19 12.20 22.64
N LYS A 326 -17.74 13.25 22.01
CA LYS A 326 -19.00 13.88 22.41
C LYS A 326 -20.20 12.99 22.08
#